data_AF-A0A7Y5UZR5-F1
#
_entry.id   AF-A0A7Y5UZR5-F1
#
_cell.length_a   1.000
_cell.length_b   1.000
_cell.length_c   1.000
_cell.angle_alpha   90.00
_cell.angle_beta   90.00
_cell.angle_gamma   90.00
#
_symmetry.space_group_name_H-M   'P 1'
#
loop_
_entity.id
_entity.type
_entity.pdbx_description
1 polymer ?
#
loop_
_entity_poly.entity_id
_entity_poly.type
_entity_poly.pdbx_seq_one_letter_code
_entity_poly.pdbx_strand_id
1 'polypeptide(L)'
;MAGTVATPPRRRIPTRVIIAAVVAVFLLVVLPLVLVVSNLEPIINFVFNVDSRVDPSQVIQCYGADGRGCPVVHSILYSLIFFFVVLTGFVYVTLLERRVIAFLQARVGPNRVGPFGLLQPLADGIKLIFKEDIIPAGADKPVYLLAPILKAVPAIIILAVVPIGPDLLVPWFDGMWYQVPLGLTDPNVGILWLMAITSVGTYGVVLAGWASNNKYAMLGGLRASAQMLSYELSLGLTMAVPVLIVGSMSLGDIVRGQVMIYEWYIFQNPLAAAILMIALLAEVNRSPFDLPEAEQELTQGFMTEYSGMKFALFMMSEYLGMIAISIIVSTLFFGGYNDGFGLVQNLPILGPVVLIGKVVLLIIGMIWVRATLPRIRYDRLMALGWKILLPLALVAVFWTAISVMVGDALGNPAAYGVVAGIFFVAILIGGYLVLRQSGDLAPGAPTMEDDPIITGERRGIAWVGLQVLGGLIAIPFSLWNFTLRALDNLAALAPEEKKDESKTEQTAP
;
A
#
# COMPACT_ATOMS: atom_id res chain seq x y z
N MET A 1 30.44 0.97 49.79
CA MET A 1 29.95 2.34 49.48
C MET A 1 29.25 2.29 48.13
N ALA A 2 27.94 2.07 48.10
CA ALA A 2 27.14 2.16 46.88
C ALA A 2 26.23 3.38 47.05
N GLY A 3 26.56 4.48 46.36
CA GLY A 3 25.77 5.70 46.38
C GLY A 3 24.52 5.54 45.53
N THR A 4 23.35 5.66 46.16
CA THR A 4 22.07 5.75 45.49
C THR A 4 21.95 7.11 44.80
N VAL A 5 21.99 7.13 43.47
CA VAL A 5 21.67 8.31 42.68
C VAL A 5 20.15 8.49 42.69
N ALA A 6 19.67 9.44 43.49
CA ALA A 6 18.27 9.83 43.52
C ALA A 6 17.89 10.52 42.19
N THR A 7 16.96 9.94 41.44
CA THR A 7 16.34 10.58 40.29
C THR A 7 15.30 11.61 40.76
N PRO A 8 15.22 12.79 40.12
CA PRO A 8 14.25 13.82 40.53
C PRO A 8 12.81 13.40 40.16
N PRO A 9 11.80 13.83 40.94
CA PRO A 9 10.41 13.48 40.66
C PRO A 9 9.94 14.11 39.34
N ARG A 10 9.59 13.28 38.35
CA ARG A 10 8.96 13.74 37.10
C ARG A 10 7.57 14.30 37.38
N ARG A 11 7.38 15.61 37.14
CA ARG A 11 6.08 16.29 37.20
C ARG A 11 5.14 15.71 36.16
N ARG A 12 4.01 15.15 36.58
CA ARG A 12 2.90 14.77 35.68
C ARG A 12 2.29 16.04 35.11
N ILE A 13 2.33 16.20 33.79
CA ILE A 13 1.63 17.26 33.09
C ILE A 13 0.12 16.89 33.08
N PRO A 14 -0.78 17.73 33.61
CA PRO A 14 -2.21 17.41 33.66
C PRO A 14 -2.80 17.35 32.25
N THR A 15 -3.76 16.46 32.01
CA THR A 15 -4.39 16.18 30.70
C THR A 15 -4.96 17.44 30.02
N ARG A 16 -5.36 18.44 30.80
CA ARG A 16 -5.81 19.75 30.30
C ARG A 16 -4.70 20.54 29.59
N VAL A 17 -3.44 20.37 30.00
CA VAL A 17 -2.27 21.00 29.36
C VAL A 17 -1.90 20.30 28.06
N ILE A 18 -2.15 18.99 27.94
CA ILE A 18 -1.95 18.26 26.68
C ILE A 18 -3.02 18.65 25.67
N ILE A 19 -4.30 18.72 26.07
CA ILE A 19 -5.37 19.21 25.21
C ILE A 19 -5.12 20.66 24.81
N ALA A 20 -4.72 21.52 25.76
CA ALA A 20 -4.33 22.89 25.47
C ALA A 20 -3.10 22.98 24.55
N ALA A 21 -2.12 22.08 24.66
CA ALA A 21 -0.96 22.03 23.78
C ALA A 21 -1.31 21.53 22.37
N VAL A 22 -2.20 20.54 22.22
CA VAL A 22 -2.68 20.07 20.92
C VAL A 22 -3.53 21.14 20.24
N VAL A 23 -4.43 21.79 20.99
CA VAL A 23 -5.24 22.92 20.50
C VAL A 23 -4.34 24.13 20.21
N ALA A 24 -3.31 24.40 21.01
CA ALA A 24 -2.34 25.45 20.76
C ALA A 24 -1.45 25.12 19.56
N VAL A 25 -1.06 23.87 19.30
CA VAL A 25 -0.33 23.47 18.09
C VAL A 25 -1.23 23.59 16.85
N PHE A 26 -2.50 23.20 16.96
CA PHE A 26 -3.48 23.39 15.89
C PHE A 26 -3.71 24.90 15.60
N LEU A 27 -3.78 25.74 16.65
CA LEU A 27 -3.96 27.19 16.51
C LEU A 27 -2.68 27.97 16.16
N LEU A 28 -1.49 27.52 16.57
CA LEU A 28 -0.20 28.21 16.38
C LEU A 28 0.64 27.66 15.23
N VAL A 29 0.28 26.48 14.68
CA VAL A 29 0.99 25.90 13.53
C VAL A 29 0.04 25.79 12.35
N VAL A 30 -1.13 25.15 12.50
CA VAL A 30 -2.03 24.90 11.36
C VAL A 30 -2.74 26.19 10.94
N LEU A 31 -3.28 26.96 11.88
CA LEU A 31 -3.96 28.23 11.57
C LEU A 31 -3.04 29.28 10.90
N PRO A 32 -1.82 29.55 11.40
CA PRO A 32 -0.89 30.46 10.73
C PRO A 32 -0.30 29.87 9.46
N LEU A 33 -0.18 28.55 9.30
CA LEU A 33 0.19 27.96 8.00
C LEU A 33 -0.89 28.21 6.95
N VAL A 34 -2.17 28.05 7.31
CA VAL A 34 -3.32 28.37 6.43
C VAL A 34 -3.39 29.87 6.13
N LEU A 35 -3.10 30.74 7.11
CA LEU A 35 -3.03 32.19 6.92
C LEU A 35 -1.81 32.65 6.11
N VAL A 36 -0.66 31.98 6.24
CA VAL A 36 0.54 32.27 5.44
C VAL A 36 0.31 31.82 4.00
N VAL A 37 -0.30 30.64 3.79
CA VAL A 37 -0.69 30.15 2.46
C VAL A 37 -1.72 31.07 1.80
N SER A 38 -2.73 31.57 2.54
CA SER A 38 -3.73 32.49 1.98
C SER A 38 -3.18 33.89 1.65
N ASN A 39 -2.14 34.36 2.36
CA ASN A 39 -1.46 35.62 2.03
C ASN A 39 -0.40 35.47 0.93
N LEU A 40 0.09 34.26 0.68
CA LEU A 40 0.97 33.94 -0.46
C LEU A 40 0.17 33.61 -1.73
N GLU A 41 -1.11 33.27 -1.62
CA GLU A 41 -2.01 32.99 -2.74
C GLU A 41 -1.96 34.03 -3.87
N PRO A 42 -2.02 35.36 -3.63
CA PRO A 42 -1.93 36.34 -4.72
C PRO A 42 -0.54 36.40 -5.38
N ILE A 43 0.54 36.12 -4.65
CA ILE A 43 1.91 36.11 -5.19
C ILE A 43 2.18 34.81 -5.95
N ILE A 44 1.71 33.68 -5.44
CA ILE A 44 1.78 32.37 -6.09
C ILE A 44 0.91 32.37 -7.35
N ASN A 45 -0.31 32.94 -7.28
CA ASN A 45 -1.17 33.14 -8.43
C ASN A 45 -0.55 34.05 -9.50
N PHE A 46 0.20 35.06 -9.08
CA PHE A 46 0.94 35.94 -9.98
C PHE A 46 2.17 35.27 -10.62
N VAL A 47 2.83 34.32 -9.97
CA VAL A 47 4.06 33.71 -10.52
C VAL A 47 3.78 32.42 -11.30
N PHE A 48 2.77 31.63 -10.91
CA PHE A 48 2.62 30.25 -11.37
C PHE A 48 1.25 29.87 -11.92
N ASN A 49 0.23 30.73 -11.81
CA ASN A 49 -1.12 30.43 -12.28
C ASN A 49 -1.32 30.97 -13.71
N VAL A 50 -0.75 30.25 -14.66
CA VAL A 50 -0.67 30.61 -16.09
C VAL A 50 -2.06 30.64 -16.75
N ASP A 51 -2.99 29.80 -16.31
CA ASP A 51 -4.36 29.69 -16.87
C ASP A 51 -5.11 31.03 -16.86
N SER A 52 -4.82 31.91 -15.90
CA SER A 52 -5.46 33.22 -15.79
C SER A 52 -4.89 34.30 -16.74
N ARG A 53 -3.80 34.01 -17.46
CA ARG A 53 -3.05 34.96 -18.30
C ARG A 53 -3.05 34.64 -19.79
N VAL A 54 -3.54 33.47 -20.16
CA VAL A 54 -3.52 32.98 -21.54
C VAL A 54 -4.94 33.04 -22.08
N ASP A 55 -5.12 33.75 -23.20
CA ASP A 55 -6.40 33.73 -23.91
C ASP A 55 -6.73 32.28 -24.32
N PRO A 56 -7.93 31.73 -24.02
CA PRO A 56 -8.29 30.36 -24.35
C PRO A 56 -8.18 30.00 -25.83
N SER A 57 -8.16 30.99 -26.73
CA SER A 57 -7.96 30.82 -28.17
C SER A 57 -6.51 30.50 -28.58
N GLN A 58 -5.55 30.68 -27.68
CA GLN A 58 -4.11 30.40 -27.89
C GLN A 58 -3.65 29.08 -27.27
N VAL A 59 -4.55 28.34 -26.60
CA VAL A 59 -4.25 27.05 -25.98
C VAL A 59 -4.62 25.92 -26.93
N ILE A 60 -3.61 25.15 -27.37
CA ILE A 60 -3.82 23.93 -28.13
C ILE A 60 -3.94 22.77 -27.14
N GLN A 61 -5.10 22.11 -27.11
CA GLN A 61 -5.32 20.92 -26.30
C GLN A 61 -4.65 19.71 -26.98
N CYS A 62 -3.73 19.04 -26.27
CA CYS A 62 -3.06 17.84 -26.79
C CYS A 62 -3.79 16.53 -26.46
N TYR A 63 -5.06 16.61 -26.06
CA TYR A 63 -5.95 15.48 -25.85
C TYR A 63 -7.11 15.52 -26.86
N GLY A 64 -7.35 14.43 -27.59
CA GLY A 64 -8.42 14.32 -28.60
C GLY A 64 -7.94 14.23 -30.06
N ALA A 65 -8.87 13.87 -30.96
CA ALA A 65 -8.61 13.55 -32.36
C ALA A 65 -8.30 14.76 -33.27
N ASP A 66 -8.50 15.98 -32.77
CA ASP A 66 -8.41 17.22 -33.56
C ASP A 66 -6.99 17.85 -33.58
N GLY A 67 -6.01 17.21 -32.95
CA GLY A 67 -4.64 17.73 -32.82
C GLY A 67 -3.66 17.15 -33.84
N ARG A 68 -3.12 18.01 -34.72
CA ARG A 68 -1.95 17.79 -35.59
C ARG A 68 -0.80 17.08 -34.86
N GLY A 69 -0.75 15.74 -34.82
CA GLY A 69 0.37 14.96 -34.29
C GLY A 69 0.74 15.13 -32.80
N CYS A 70 0.28 16.19 -32.11
CA CYS A 70 0.57 16.47 -30.70
C CYS A 70 0.24 15.29 -29.77
N PRO A 71 -0.92 14.62 -29.86
CA PRO A 71 -1.22 13.53 -28.94
C PRO A 71 -0.25 12.36 -29.08
N VAL A 72 0.22 12.07 -30.31
CA VAL A 72 1.17 10.98 -30.57
C VAL A 72 2.56 11.34 -30.05
N VAL A 73 3.06 12.54 -30.37
CA VAL A 73 4.38 12.99 -29.94
C VAL A 73 4.44 13.12 -28.42
N HIS A 74 3.41 13.70 -27.80
CA HIS A 74 3.28 13.79 -26.35
C HIS A 74 3.28 12.41 -25.70
N SER A 75 2.45 11.47 -26.18
CA SER A 75 2.38 10.12 -25.61
C SER A 75 3.73 9.40 -25.68
N ILE A 76 4.47 9.53 -26.78
CA ILE A 76 5.81 8.93 -26.93
C ILE A 76 6.81 9.56 -25.96
N LEU A 77 6.87 10.90 -25.92
CA LEU A 77 7.81 11.61 -25.06
C LEU A 77 7.51 11.35 -23.58
N TYR A 78 6.23 11.44 -23.19
CA TYR A 78 5.77 11.14 -21.84
C TYR A 78 6.10 9.70 -21.46
N SER A 79 5.79 8.72 -22.31
CA SER A 79 6.13 7.31 -22.05
C SER A 79 7.62 7.10 -21.85
N LEU A 80 8.47 7.74 -22.66
CA LEU A 80 9.93 7.59 -22.60
C LEU A 80 10.49 8.22 -21.31
N ILE A 81 10.05 9.43 -20.96
CA ILE A 81 10.44 10.11 -19.71
C ILE A 81 9.93 9.30 -18.51
N PHE A 82 8.67 8.89 -18.52
CA PHE A 82 8.06 8.13 -17.45
C PHE A 82 8.76 6.78 -17.23
N PHE A 83 9.05 6.06 -18.31
CA PHE A 83 9.82 4.82 -18.27
C PHE A 83 11.22 5.05 -17.66
N PHE A 84 11.91 6.13 -18.04
CA PHE A 84 13.21 6.46 -17.47
C PHE A 84 13.14 6.81 -15.97
N VAL A 85 12.12 7.57 -15.55
CA VAL A 85 11.88 7.92 -14.14
C VAL A 85 11.57 6.69 -13.31
N VAL A 86 10.74 5.78 -13.82
CA VAL A 86 10.38 4.54 -13.12
C VAL A 86 11.57 3.58 -13.03
N LEU A 87 12.34 3.44 -14.12
CA LEU A 87 13.55 2.60 -14.12
C LEU A 87 14.63 3.15 -13.17
N THR A 88 14.86 4.45 -13.16
CA THR A 88 15.78 5.05 -12.18
C THR A 88 15.21 4.96 -10.76
N GLY A 89 13.88 5.08 -10.61
CA GLY A 89 13.15 4.92 -9.36
C GLY A 89 13.44 3.59 -8.68
N PHE A 90 13.24 2.45 -9.36
CA PHE A 90 13.47 1.14 -8.71
C PHE A 90 14.92 0.97 -8.26
N VAL A 91 15.88 1.44 -9.07
CA VAL A 91 17.31 1.38 -8.77
C VAL A 91 17.61 2.10 -7.45
N TYR A 92 17.06 3.29 -7.24
CA TYR A 92 17.25 4.03 -5.99
C TYR A 92 16.39 3.53 -4.83
N VAL A 93 15.23 2.91 -5.08
CA VAL A 93 14.45 2.23 -4.03
C VAL A 93 15.26 1.08 -3.42
N THR A 94 16.05 0.34 -4.21
CA THR A 94 16.95 -0.69 -3.63
C THR A 94 17.97 -0.10 -2.66
N LEU A 95 18.51 1.09 -2.95
CA LEU A 95 19.44 1.80 -2.08
C LEU A 95 18.74 2.35 -0.84
N LEU A 96 17.53 2.90 -1.01
CA LEU A 96 16.67 3.36 0.07
C LEU A 96 16.42 2.21 1.06
N GLU A 97 16.00 1.04 0.56
CA GLU A 97 15.75 -0.14 1.38
C GLU A 97 17.00 -0.56 2.18
N ARG A 98 18.17 -0.64 1.53
CA ARG A 98 19.45 -0.95 2.21
C ARG A 98 19.76 0.03 3.35
N ARG A 99 19.48 1.33 3.14
CA ARG A 99 19.76 2.38 4.14
C ARG A 99 18.77 2.36 5.30
N VAL A 100 17.47 2.24 5.01
CA VAL A 100 16.42 2.22 6.04
C VAL A 100 16.57 0.99 6.92
N ILE A 101 16.82 -0.19 6.34
CA ILE A 101 17.06 -1.42 7.14
C ILE A 101 18.33 -1.29 7.99
N ALA A 102 19.42 -0.75 7.42
CA ALA A 102 20.65 -0.53 8.18
C ALA A 102 20.40 0.42 9.38
N PHE A 103 19.66 1.50 9.16
CA PHE A 103 19.27 2.44 10.21
C PHE A 103 18.45 1.76 11.33
N LEU A 104 17.43 0.96 10.97
CA LEU A 104 16.62 0.22 11.95
C LEU A 104 17.43 -0.82 12.73
N GLN A 105 18.47 -1.39 12.12
CA GLN A 105 19.37 -2.37 12.74
C GLN A 105 20.56 -1.72 13.47
N ALA A 106 20.56 -0.39 13.65
CA ALA A 106 21.65 0.37 14.25
C ALA A 106 23.04 0.10 13.60
N ARG A 107 23.06 -0.17 12.30
CA ARG A 107 24.30 -0.33 11.50
C ARG A 107 24.36 0.68 10.38
N VAL A 108 25.57 0.91 9.86
CA VAL A 108 25.79 1.87 8.79
C VAL A 108 25.46 1.23 7.43
N GLY A 109 24.67 1.93 6.61
CA GLY A 109 24.34 1.50 5.24
C GLY A 109 25.51 1.65 4.25
N PRO A 110 25.29 1.37 2.96
CA PRO A 110 26.33 1.48 1.93
C PRO A 110 26.95 2.90 1.86
N ASN A 111 28.26 2.98 2.09
CA ASN A 111 29.03 4.24 2.17
C ASN A 111 30.32 4.25 1.31
N ARG A 112 30.53 3.25 0.44
CA ARG A 112 31.81 3.06 -0.28
C ARG A 112 31.78 3.48 -1.75
N VAL A 113 30.72 3.13 -2.49
CA VAL A 113 30.67 3.34 -3.94
C VAL A 113 29.98 4.69 -4.25
N GLY A 114 30.80 5.75 -4.35
CA GLY A 114 30.35 7.13 -4.53
C GLY A 114 29.90 7.82 -3.24
N PRO A 115 29.58 9.14 -3.29
CA PRO A 115 29.04 9.85 -2.14
C PRO A 115 27.72 9.19 -1.72
N PHE A 116 27.58 8.88 -0.43
CA PHE A 116 26.39 8.20 0.12
C PHE A 116 26.05 6.85 -0.55
N GLY A 117 26.99 6.20 -1.24
CA GLY A 117 26.73 4.92 -1.90
C GLY A 117 25.83 5.02 -3.14
N LEU A 118 25.58 6.23 -3.68
CA LEU A 118 24.64 6.46 -4.79
C LEU A 118 24.97 5.67 -6.06
N LEU A 119 26.24 5.32 -6.27
CA LEU A 119 26.70 4.57 -7.43
C LEU A 119 26.63 3.04 -7.22
N GLN A 120 26.24 2.57 -6.03
CA GLN A 120 26.13 1.14 -5.73
C GLN A 120 25.11 0.41 -6.63
N PRO A 121 23.89 0.93 -6.85
CA PRO A 121 22.92 0.24 -7.70
C PRO A 121 23.36 0.16 -9.15
N LEU A 122 24.11 1.17 -9.64
CA LEU A 122 24.71 1.14 -10.97
C LEU A 122 25.75 0.02 -11.08
N ALA A 123 26.62 -0.13 -10.07
CA ALA A 123 27.59 -1.22 -10.01
C ALA A 123 26.90 -2.61 -9.98
N ASP A 124 25.80 -2.73 -9.23
CA ASP A 124 25.01 -3.96 -9.16
C ASP A 124 24.36 -4.28 -10.52
N GLY A 125 23.84 -3.27 -11.22
CA GLY A 125 23.29 -3.41 -12.58
C GLY A 125 24.34 -3.86 -13.60
N ILE A 126 25.50 -3.20 -13.63
CA ILE A 126 26.63 -3.58 -14.51
C ILE A 126 27.04 -5.03 -14.23
N LYS A 127 27.18 -5.40 -12.96
CA LYS A 127 27.51 -6.78 -12.56
C LYS A 127 26.49 -7.78 -13.12
N LEU A 128 25.19 -7.51 -13.00
CA LEU A 128 24.15 -8.43 -13.44
C LEU A 128 24.09 -8.61 -14.95
N ILE A 129 24.43 -7.57 -15.73
CA ILE A 129 24.50 -7.63 -17.21
C ILE A 129 25.67 -8.49 -17.68
N PHE A 130 26.85 -8.33 -17.06
CA PHE A 130 28.06 -9.09 -17.43
C PHE A 130 28.15 -10.46 -16.77
N LYS A 131 27.24 -10.77 -15.83
CA LYS A 131 27.21 -12.07 -15.17
C LYS A 131 26.69 -13.12 -16.15
N GLU A 132 27.35 -14.28 -16.15
CA GLU A 132 27.03 -15.40 -17.02
C GLU A 132 25.55 -15.80 -16.91
N ASP A 133 24.89 -15.88 -18.05
CA ASP A 133 23.49 -16.28 -18.15
C ASP A 133 23.39 -17.79 -18.44
N ILE A 134 23.04 -18.56 -17.41
CA ILE A 134 22.95 -20.02 -17.46
C ILE A 134 21.50 -20.41 -17.74
N ILE A 135 21.30 -21.44 -18.57
CA ILE A 135 20.00 -22.08 -18.80
C ILE A 135 20.17 -23.56 -18.44
N PRO A 136 19.42 -24.10 -17.46
CA PRO A 136 19.51 -25.51 -17.11
C PRO A 136 19.16 -26.41 -18.30
N ALA A 137 19.89 -27.51 -18.47
CA ALA A 137 19.67 -28.42 -19.61
C ALA A 137 18.28 -29.08 -19.61
N GLY A 138 17.71 -29.30 -18.41
CA GLY A 138 16.38 -29.87 -18.23
C GLY A 138 15.24 -28.83 -18.25
N ALA A 139 15.52 -27.53 -18.34
CA ALA A 139 14.50 -26.50 -18.30
C ALA A 139 13.72 -26.41 -19.63
N ASP A 140 12.43 -26.06 -19.54
CA ASP A 140 11.65 -25.68 -20.71
C ASP A 140 12.11 -24.30 -21.20
N LYS A 141 12.93 -24.28 -22.27
CA LYS A 141 13.59 -23.07 -22.76
C LYS A 141 12.63 -21.91 -23.08
N PRO A 142 11.54 -22.09 -23.86
CA PRO A 142 10.68 -20.97 -24.21
C PRO A 142 9.98 -20.38 -22.97
N VAL A 143 9.44 -21.21 -22.08
CA VAL A 143 8.75 -20.70 -20.89
C VAL A 143 9.73 -20.10 -19.89
N TYR A 144 10.92 -20.68 -19.74
CA TYR A 144 11.98 -20.16 -18.88
C TYR A 144 12.46 -18.76 -19.31
N LEU A 145 12.50 -18.47 -20.62
CA LEU A 145 12.85 -17.13 -21.12
C LEU A 145 11.69 -16.13 -21.02
N LEU A 146 10.45 -16.58 -21.17
CA LEU A 146 9.27 -15.72 -21.13
C LEU A 146 8.82 -15.36 -19.71
N ALA A 147 9.03 -16.24 -18.73
CA ALA A 147 8.53 -16.04 -17.36
C ALA A 147 9.02 -14.73 -16.70
N PRO A 148 10.32 -14.35 -16.77
CA PRO A 148 10.78 -13.06 -16.23
C PRO A 148 10.11 -11.85 -16.92
N ILE A 149 9.87 -11.95 -18.24
CA ILE A 149 9.21 -10.90 -19.02
C ILE A 149 7.75 -10.75 -18.60
N LEU A 150 7.05 -11.88 -18.43
CA LEU A 150 5.65 -11.90 -17.97
C LEU A 150 5.48 -11.35 -16.54
N LYS A 151 6.51 -11.38 -15.69
CA LYS A 151 6.46 -10.72 -14.39
C LYS A 151 6.81 -9.23 -14.47
N ALA A 152 7.83 -8.86 -15.25
CA ALA A 152 8.33 -7.49 -15.31
C ALA A 152 7.43 -6.52 -16.10
N VAL A 153 6.89 -6.97 -17.24
CA VAL A 153 6.10 -6.11 -18.14
C VAL A 153 4.81 -5.61 -17.48
N PRO A 154 3.99 -6.44 -16.81
CA PRO A 154 2.81 -5.97 -16.10
C PRO A 154 3.10 -4.90 -15.03
N ALA A 155 4.22 -5.02 -14.31
CA ALA A 155 4.61 -4.05 -13.28
C ALA A 155 4.92 -2.65 -13.84
N ILE A 156 5.27 -2.55 -15.12
CA ILE A 156 5.49 -1.28 -15.83
C ILE A 156 4.18 -0.79 -16.44
N ILE A 157 3.45 -1.71 -17.09
CA ILE A 157 2.19 -1.39 -17.78
C ILE A 157 1.20 -0.79 -16.79
N ILE A 158 1.04 -1.36 -15.59
CA ILE A 158 0.06 -0.93 -14.57
C ILE A 158 0.12 0.56 -14.22
N LEU A 159 1.29 1.18 -14.39
CA LEU A 159 1.50 2.58 -14.10
C LEU A 159 0.92 3.53 -15.16
N ALA A 160 0.57 3.02 -16.34
CA ALA A 160 0.10 3.83 -17.45
C ALA A 160 -1.26 4.52 -17.20
N VAL A 161 -2.09 3.93 -16.34
CA VAL A 161 -3.46 4.42 -16.08
C VAL A 161 -3.51 5.40 -14.90
N VAL A 162 -2.41 5.56 -14.16
CA VAL A 162 -2.41 6.40 -12.96
C VAL A 162 -2.09 7.86 -13.31
N PRO A 163 -2.97 8.83 -12.96
CA PRO A 163 -2.67 10.24 -13.15
C PRO A 163 -1.61 10.71 -12.14
N ILE A 164 -0.58 11.41 -12.63
CA ILE A 164 0.56 11.89 -11.83
C ILE A 164 0.37 13.33 -11.37
N GLY A 165 -0.47 14.10 -12.05
CA GLY A 165 -0.79 15.47 -11.70
C GLY A 165 -1.95 16.03 -12.52
N PRO A 166 -2.37 17.26 -12.22
CA PRO A 166 -3.30 18.01 -13.06
C PRO A 166 -2.65 18.38 -14.40
N ASP A 167 -3.45 18.79 -15.38
CA ASP A 167 -2.94 19.20 -16.69
C ASP A 167 -1.95 20.36 -16.54
N LEU A 168 -0.83 20.29 -17.25
CA LEU A 168 0.18 21.34 -17.29
C LEU A 168 0.04 22.18 -18.55
N LEU A 169 0.02 23.50 -18.39
CA LEU A 169 0.24 24.43 -19.49
C LEU A 169 1.73 24.62 -19.74
N VAL A 170 2.20 24.15 -20.90
CA VAL A 170 3.60 24.29 -21.32
C VAL A 170 3.68 25.30 -22.47
N PRO A 171 4.45 26.41 -22.32
CA PRO A 171 4.73 27.30 -23.43
C PRO A 171 5.73 26.65 -24.38
N TRP A 172 5.48 26.71 -25.68
CA TRP A 172 6.42 26.21 -26.69
C TRP A 172 7.08 27.34 -27.48
N PHE A 173 8.17 27.01 -28.19
CA PHE A 173 8.98 27.97 -28.96
C PHE A 173 8.20 28.70 -30.08
N ASP A 174 7.02 28.21 -30.46
CA ASP A 174 6.15 28.80 -31.48
C ASP A 174 5.22 29.90 -30.93
N GLY A 175 5.33 30.26 -29.63
CA GLY A 175 4.50 31.27 -28.98
C GLY A 175 3.09 30.80 -28.60
N MET A 176 2.79 29.51 -28.79
CA MET A 176 1.52 28.87 -28.42
C MET A 176 1.66 28.13 -27.08
N TRP A 177 0.55 28.00 -26.36
CA TRP A 177 0.47 27.23 -25.12
C TRP A 177 -0.14 25.86 -25.38
N TYR A 178 0.46 24.82 -24.82
CA TYR A 178 -0.02 23.45 -24.95
C TYR A 178 -0.52 22.96 -23.59
N GLN A 179 -1.77 22.51 -23.55
CA GLN A 179 -2.32 21.85 -22.37
C GLN A 179 -1.98 20.35 -22.44
N VAL A 180 -1.10 19.93 -21.54
CA VAL A 180 -0.47 18.62 -21.53
C VAL A 180 -0.96 17.82 -20.32
N PRO A 181 -1.70 16.72 -20.52
CA PRO A 181 -2.15 15.89 -19.41
C PRO A 181 -0.97 15.11 -18.81
N LEU A 182 -0.88 15.09 -17.48
CA LEU A 182 0.12 14.32 -16.71
C LEU A 182 -0.35 12.88 -16.43
N GLY A 183 -0.84 12.21 -17.47
CA GLY A 183 -1.22 10.80 -17.47
C GLY A 183 -1.21 10.27 -18.91
N LEU A 184 -0.92 8.98 -19.11
CA LEU A 184 -0.95 8.41 -20.48
C LEU A 184 -2.38 8.21 -20.96
N THR A 185 -3.21 7.56 -20.15
CA THR A 185 -4.58 7.20 -20.52
C THR A 185 -5.46 7.06 -19.29
N ASP A 186 -6.70 7.51 -19.41
CA ASP A 186 -7.72 7.37 -18.36
C ASP A 186 -8.90 6.56 -18.93
N PRO A 187 -8.83 5.22 -18.90
CA PRO A 187 -9.92 4.38 -19.36
C PRO A 187 -11.08 4.40 -18.36
N ASN A 188 -12.32 4.37 -18.88
CA ASN A 188 -13.55 4.32 -18.07
C ASN A 188 -13.57 3.14 -17.08
N VAL A 189 -12.83 2.06 -17.37
CA VAL A 189 -12.73 0.83 -16.55
C VAL A 189 -11.33 0.67 -15.95
N GLY A 190 -10.77 1.75 -15.39
CA GLY A 190 -9.41 1.79 -14.85
C GLY A 190 -9.13 0.73 -13.77
N ILE A 191 -10.03 0.55 -12.81
CA ILE A 191 -9.83 -0.44 -11.72
C ILE A 191 -9.86 -1.89 -12.23
N LEU A 192 -10.75 -2.22 -13.17
CA LEU A 192 -10.77 -3.56 -13.78
C LEU A 192 -9.48 -3.84 -14.55
N TRP A 193 -8.95 -2.82 -15.22
CA TRP A 193 -7.66 -2.91 -15.90
C TRP A 193 -6.50 -3.13 -14.90
N LEU A 194 -6.49 -2.44 -13.76
CA LEU A 194 -5.48 -2.67 -12.71
C LEU A 194 -5.49 -4.14 -12.27
N MET A 195 -6.68 -4.67 -11.94
CA MET A 195 -6.82 -6.07 -11.52
C MET A 195 -6.37 -7.05 -12.61
N ALA A 196 -6.80 -6.84 -13.85
CA ALA A 196 -6.43 -7.73 -14.96
C ALA A 196 -4.91 -7.80 -15.17
N ILE A 197 -4.22 -6.65 -15.11
CA ILE A 197 -2.77 -6.59 -15.29
C ILE A 197 -2.03 -7.18 -14.09
N THR A 198 -2.48 -6.95 -12.84
CA THR A 198 -1.89 -7.61 -11.66
C THR A 198 -2.01 -9.12 -11.75
N SER A 199 -3.18 -9.66 -12.15
CA SER A 199 -3.39 -11.10 -12.31
C SER A 199 -2.38 -11.72 -13.28
N VAL A 200 -2.11 -11.05 -14.41
CA VAL A 200 -1.13 -11.53 -15.41
C VAL A 200 0.28 -11.62 -14.81
N GLY A 201 0.66 -10.66 -13.96
CA GLY A 201 1.95 -10.68 -13.28
C GLY A 201 2.16 -11.91 -12.39
N THR A 202 1.10 -12.43 -11.76
CA THR A 202 1.19 -13.63 -10.91
C THR A 202 1.58 -14.88 -11.69
N TYR A 203 1.10 -15.03 -12.94
CA TYR A 203 1.43 -16.17 -13.81
C TYR A 203 2.92 -16.25 -14.12
N GLY A 204 3.62 -15.11 -14.21
CA GLY A 204 5.07 -15.08 -14.42
C GLY A 204 5.84 -15.86 -13.34
N VAL A 205 5.39 -15.81 -12.08
CA VAL A 205 6.02 -16.52 -10.96
C VAL A 205 5.82 -18.04 -11.06
N VAL A 206 4.61 -18.47 -11.42
CA VAL A 206 4.25 -19.88 -11.52
C VAL A 206 4.98 -20.56 -12.66
N LEU A 207 4.97 -19.90 -13.82
CA LEU A 207 5.67 -20.36 -15.01
C LEU A 207 7.18 -20.42 -14.77
N ALA A 208 7.73 -19.47 -14.01
CA ALA A 208 9.15 -19.49 -13.63
C ALA A 208 9.50 -20.73 -12.81
N GLY A 209 8.69 -21.06 -11.80
CA GLY A 209 8.87 -22.24 -10.96
C GLY A 209 8.74 -23.54 -11.75
N TRP A 210 7.77 -23.64 -12.65
CA TRP A 210 7.55 -24.84 -13.47
C TRP A 210 8.64 -25.03 -14.54
N ALA A 211 9.00 -23.98 -15.29
CA ALA A 211 9.94 -24.07 -16.40
C ALA A 211 11.38 -24.40 -15.96
N SER A 212 11.72 -24.10 -14.71
CA SER A 212 13.03 -24.38 -14.11
C SER A 212 13.37 -25.87 -13.99
N ASN A 213 12.37 -26.77 -14.11
CA ASN A 213 12.50 -28.22 -13.94
C ASN A 213 13.20 -28.64 -12.62
N ASN A 214 13.02 -27.85 -11.57
CA ASN A 214 13.49 -28.16 -10.22
C ASN A 214 12.29 -28.27 -9.27
N LYS A 215 12.17 -29.39 -8.54
CA LYS A 215 11.05 -29.65 -7.62
C LYS A 215 10.94 -28.58 -6.52
N TYR A 216 12.08 -28.05 -6.03
CA TYR A 216 12.08 -27.01 -4.99
C TYR A 216 11.55 -25.68 -5.53
N ALA A 217 11.98 -25.30 -6.74
CA ALA A 217 11.50 -24.11 -7.42
C ALA A 217 10.00 -24.21 -7.77
N MET A 218 9.55 -25.39 -8.18
CA MET A 218 8.14 -25.67 -8.43
C MET A 218 7.29 -25.55 -7.15
N LEU A 219 7.78 -26.05 -6.01
CA LEU A 219 7.10 -25.87 -4.72
C LEU A 219 7.01 -24.39 -4.32
N GLY A 220 8.07 -23.61 -4.56
CA GLY A 220 8.06 -22.15 -4.34
C GLY A 220 7.02 -21.45 -5.21
N GLY A 221 6.98 -21.77 -6.51
CA GLY A 221 5.99 -21.22 -7.46
C GLY A 221 4.54 -21.58 -7.12
N LEU A 222 4.28 -22.81 -6.67
CA LEU A 222 2.93 -23.25 -6.23
C LEU A 222 2.47 -22.56 -4.95
N ARG A 223 3.37 -22.31 -3.99
CA ARG A 223 3.05 -21.53 -2.79
C ARG A 223 2.75 -20.08 -3.15
N ALA A 224 3.50 -19.51 -4.09
CA ALA A 224 3.32 -18.14 -4.57
C ALA A 224 1.97 -17.95 -5.26
N SER A 225 1.57 -18.86 -6.15
CA SER A 225 0.27 -18.77 -6.81
C SER A 225 -0.88 -18.84 -5.82
N ALA A 226 -0.83 -19.79 -4.88
CA ALA A 226 -1.87 -19.95 -3.87
C ALA A 226 -2.03 -18.70 -3.00
N GLN A 227 -0.90 -18.08 -2.62
CA GLN A 227 -0.89 -16.81 -1.89
C GLN A 227 -1.48 -15.68 -2.74
N MET A 228 -0.89 -15.38 -3.91
CA MET A 228 -1.29 -14.21 -4.71
C MET A 228 -2.79 -14.28 -5.07
N LEU A 229 -3.28 -15.44 -5.53
CA LEU A 229 -4.70 -15.64 -5.85
C LEU A 229 -5.63 -15.43 -4.64
N SER A 230 -5.21 -15.85 -3.44
CA SER A 230 -6.05 -15.71 -2.24
C SER A 230 -6.21 -14.26 -1.79
N TYR A 231 -5.15 -13.46 -1.94
CA TYR A 231 -5.16 -12.06 -1.53
C TYR A 231 -5.74 -11.15 -2.61
N GLU A 232 -5.71 -11.56 -3.88
CA GLU A 232 -6.32 -10.87 -5.01
C GLU A 232 -7.84 -10.71 -4.87
N LEU A 233 -8.53 -11.69 -4.29
CA LEU A 233 -9.97 -11.58 -4.02
C LEU A 233 -10.28 -10.48 -3.00
N SER A 234 -9.50 -10.41 -1.92
CA SER A 234 -9.65 -9.37 -0.90
C SER A 234 -9.27 -8.00 -1.46
N LEU A 235 -8.22 -7.96 -2.29
CA LEU A 235 -7.79 -6.78 -3.02
C LEU A 235 -8.93 -6.20 -3.87
N GLY A 236 -9.53 -7.00 -4.74
CA GLY A 236 -10.60 -6.56 -5.63
C GLY A 236 -11.82 -6.03 -4.90
N LEU A 237 -12.24 -6.68 -3.80
CA LEU A 237 -13.34 -6.20 -2.96
C LEU A 237 -13.03 -4.83 -2.34
N THR A 238 -11.81 -4.63 -1.83
CA THR A 238 -11.43 -3.33 -1.25
C THR A 238 -11.29 -2.22 -2.28
N MET A 239 -10.90 -2.54 -3.52
CA MET A 239 -10.89 -1.58 -4.63
C MET A 239 -12.30 -1.18 -5.09
N ALA A 240 -13.34 -1.97 -4.78
CA ALA A 240 -14.72 -1.59 -5.08
C ALA A 240 -15.24 -0.45 -4.19
N VAL A 241 -14.67 -0.27 -2.99
CA VAL A 241 -15.07 0.81 -2.06
C VAL A 241 -14.96 2.21 -2.67
N PRO A 242 -13.79 2.65 -3.18
CA PRO A 242 -13.69 3.96 -3.83
C PRO A 242 -14.62 4.11 -5.04
N VAL A 243 -14.89 3.03 -5.78
CA VAL A 243 -15.84 3.04 -6.92
C VAL A 243 -17.25 3.36 -6.45
N LEU A 244 -17.71 2.75 -5.34
CA LEU A 244 -19.05 2.98 -4.80
C LEU A 244 -19.22 4.42 -4.30
N ILE A 245 -18.16 5.02 -3.79
CA ILE A 245 -18.20 6.40 -3.26
C ILE A 245 -18.29 7.41 -4.39
N VAL A 246 -17.53 7.22 -5.48
CA VAL A 246 -17.44 8.18 -6.60
C VAL A 246 -18.49 7.92 -7.68
N GLY A 247 -18.92 6.68 -7.86
CA GLY A 247 -19.80 6.28 -8.96
C GLY A 247 -19.08 6.15 -10.32
N SER A 248 -17.75 6.17 -10.34
CA SER A 248 -16.92 5.98 -11.54
C SER A 248 -15.81 4.96 -11.28
N MET A 249 -15.42 4.21 -12.32
CA MET A 249 -14.30 3.27 -12.30
C MET A 249 -13.00 3.86 -12.89
N SER A 250 -13.05 5.11 -13.38
CA SER A 250 -11.86 5.86 -13.83
C SER A 250 -11.01 6.28 -12.62
N LEU A 251 -9.69 6.12 -12.73
CA LEU A 251 -8.77 6.60 -11.69
C LEU A 251 -8.69 8.13 -11.65
N GLY A 252 -8.84 8.79 -12.80
CA GLY A 252 -8.88 10.25 -12.88
C GLY A 252 -10.04 10.83 -12.08
N ASP A 253 -11.25 10.28 -12.25
CA ASP A 253 -12.43 10.72 -11.51
C ASP A 253 -12.31 10.44 -10.01
N ILE A 254 -11.73 9.30 -9.64
CA ILE A 254 -11.49 8.93 -8.24
C ILE A 254 -10.59 9.95 -7.54
N VAL A 255 -9.50 10.37 -8.19
CA VAL A 255 -8.58 11.37 -7.63
C VAL A 255 -9.23 12.76 -7.57
N ARG A 256 -10.03 13.13 -8.57
CA ARG A 256 -10.78 14.41 -8.55
C ARG A 256 -11.78 14.49 -7.40
N GLY A 257 -12.32 13.37 -6.95
CA GLY A 257 -13.19 13.28 -5.77
C GLY A 257 -12.46 13.43 -4.42
N GLN A 258 -11.13 13.51 -4.42
CA GLN A 258 -10.30 13.53 -3.21
C GLN A 258 -9.43 14.79 -3.15
N VAL A 259 -10.04 15.97 -3.10
CA VAL A 259 -9.30 17.25 -3.10
C VAL A 259 -8.77 17.56 -1.71
N MET A 260 -9.66 17.57 -0.71
CA MET A 260 -9.31 17.97 0.65
C MET A 260 -8.99 16.78 1.55
N ILE A 261 -8.22 17.00 2.63
CA ILE A 261 -7.86 15.91 3.57
C ILE A 261 -9.08 15.17 4.10
N TYR A 262 -10.17 15.87 4.42
CA TYR A 262 -11.38 15.25 4.97
C TYR A 262 -12.17 14.43 3.93
N GLU A 263 -11.90 14.62 2.64
CA GLU A 263 -12.48 13.84 1.52
C GLU A 263 -11.69 12.58 1.21
N TRP A 264 -10.51 12.39 1.81
CA TRP A 264 -9.72 11.18 1.57
C TRP A 264 -10.47 9.94 2.06
N TYR A 265 -10.52 8.91 1.21
CA TYR A 265 -11.31 7.72 1.49
C TYR A 265 -10.75 6.88 2.63
N ILE A 266 -9.50 7.11 3.05
CA ILE A 266 -8.96 6.52 4.29
C ILE A 266 -9.77 6.91 5.53
N PHE A 267 -10.27 8.15 5.61
CA PHE A 267 -11.06 8.60 6.76
C PHE A 267 -12.51 8.12 6.70
N GLN A 268 -13.01 7.85 5.49
CA GLN A 268 -14.36 7.33 5.30
C GLN A 268 -14.43 5.83 5.54
N ASN A 269 -13.45 5.07 5.03
CA ASN A 269 -13.36 3.62 5.23
C ASN A 269 -11.90 3.17 5.48
N PRO A 270 -11.42 3.28 6.74
CA PRO A 270 -10.06 2.86 7.10
C PRO A 270 -9.89 1.34 7.04
N LEU A 271 -10.99 0.58 7.15
CA LEU A 271 -10.98 -0.87 7.09
C LEU A 271 -10.58 -1.36 5.70
N ALA A 272 -11.22 -0.81 4.66
CA ALA A 272 -10.89 -1.12 3.29
C ALA A 272 -9.46 -0.72 2.94
N ALA A 273 -9.02 0.47 3.40
CA ALA A 273 -7.64 0.93 3.21
C ALA A 273 -6.60 -0.02 3.85
N ALA A 274 -6.87 -0.47 5.09
CA ALA A 274 -5.98 -1.38 5.81
C ALA A 274 -5.91 -2.76 5.15
N ILE A 275 -7.06 -3.33 4.75
CA ILE A 275 -7.10 -4.61 4.04
C ILE A 275 -6.39 -4.49 2.68
N LEU A 276 -6.62 -3.41 1.93
CA LEU A 276 -5.94 -3.15 0.66
C LEU A 276 -4.43 -3.13 0.86
N MET A 277 -3.92 -2.41 1.87
CA MET A 277 -2.49 -2.36 2.16
C MET A 277 -1.90 -3.75 2.49
N ILE A 278 -2.61 -4.54 3.29
CA ILE A 278 -2.18 -5.91 3.64
C ILE A 278 -2.19 -6.82 2.40
N ALA A 279 -3.25 -6.74 1.57
CA ALA A 279 -3.37 -7.54 0.36
C ALA A 279 -2.30 -7.18 -0.68
N LEU A 280 -2.01 -5.89 -0.84
CA LEU A 280 -0.96 -5.45 -1.74
C LEU A 280 0.45 -5.80 -1.23
N LEU A 281 0.69 -5.76 0.08
CA LEU A 281 1.93 -6.29 0.67
C LEU A 281 2.13 -7.78 0.34
N ALA A 282 1.05 -8.56 0.35
CA ALA A 282 1.08 -9.96 -0.04
C ALA A 282 1.38 -10.15 -1.54
N GLU A 283 0.92 -9.25 -2.40
CA GLU A 283 1.14 -9.29 -3.85
C GLU A 283 2.60 -9.00 -4.26
N VAL A 284 3.29 -8.12 -3.52
CA VAL A 284 4.73 -7.86 -3.73
C VAL A 284 5.61 -9.04 -3.30
N ASN A 285 5.07 -9.99 -2.52
CA ASN A 285 5.82 -11.11 -1.93
C ASN A 285 6.97 -10.65 -1.00
N ARG A 286 6.78 -9.56 -0.24
CA ARG A 286 7.76 -9.09 0.74
C ARG A 286 7.45 -9.57 2.14
N SER A 287 8.51 -9.78 2.94
CA SER A 287 8.38 -10.18 4.35
C SER A 287 7.43 -9.22 5.09
N PRO A 288 6.42 -9.73 5.83
CA PRO A 288 6.24 -11.12 6.29
C PRO A 288 5.56 -12.09 5.31
N PHE A 289 5.09 -11.60 4.16
CA PHE A 289 4.39 -12.36 3.11
C PHE A 289 5.33 -12.94 2.03
N ASP A 290 6.63 -12.99 2.33
CA ASP A 290 7.63 -13.63 1.48
C ASP A 290 7.65 -15.14 1.75
N LEU A 291 6.62 -15.86 1.33
CA LEU A 291 6.58 -17.32 1.28
C LEU A 291 7.14 -17.91 -0.02
N PRO A 292 7.11 -17.20 -1.16
CA PRO A 292 7.70 -17.69 -2.41
C PRO A 292 9.23 -17.71 -2.42
N GLU A 293 9.91 -16.68 -1.91
CA GLU A 293 11.38 -16.57 -1.98
C GLU A 293 11.99 -17.44 -0.87
N ALA A 294 11.46 -17.34 0.35
CA ALA A 294 11.73 -18.26 1.44
C ALA A 294 13.18 -18.74 1.56
N GLU A 295 14.15 -17.83 1.62
CA GLU A 295 15.58 -18.17 1.60
C GLU A 295 15.98 -19.23 2.64
N GLN A 296 15.33 -19.24 3.82
CA GLN A 296 15.61 -20.19 4.90
C GLN A 296 14.96 -21.58 4.70
N GLU A 297 13.98 -21.72 3.81
CA GLU A 297 13.26 -22.99 3.58
C GLU A 297 13.48 -23.56 2.16
N LEU A 298 13.35 -22.71 1.14
CA LEU A 298 13.33 -23.09 -0.29
C LEU A 298 14.42 -22.38 -1.10
N THR A 299 15.46 -21.85 -0.44
CA THR A 299 16.68 -21.33 -1.10
C THR A 299 16.41 -20.33 -2.23
N GLN A 300 15.43 -19.43 -2.09
CA GLN A 300 15.00 -18.44 -3.10
C GLN A 300 13.89 -18.89 -4.09
N GLY A 301 13.28 -20.06 -3.85
CA GLY A 301 12.05 -20.50 -4.51
C GLY A 301 12.14 -20.55 -6.04
N PHE A 302 11.25 -19.82 -6.72
CA PHE A 302 11.15 -19.82 -8.18
C PHE A 302 12.33 -19.13 -8.89
N MET A 303 13.15 -18.36 -8.18
CA MET A 303 14.30 -17.64 -8.75
C MET A 303 15.60 -18.45 -8.74
N THR A 304 15.64 -19.58 -8.02
CA THR A 304 16.83 -20.43 -7.79
C THR A 304 17.66 -20.71 -9.04
N GLU A 305 17.01 -21.07 -10.14
CA GLU A 305 17.67 -21.48 -11.38
C GLU A 305 18.01 -20.31 -12.31
N TYR A 306 17.66 -19.06 -11.96
CA TYR A 306 17.88 -17.90 -12.81
C TYR A 306 19.21 -17.20 -12.49
N SER A 307 20.00 -16.89 -13.53
CA SER A 307 21.25 -16.13 -13.41
C SER A 307 21.19 -14.81 -14.19
N GLY A 308 22.21 -13.96 -13.96
CA GLY A 308 22.45 -12.72 -14.69
C GLY A 308 21.24 -11.81 -14.81
N MET A 309 20.88 -11.47 -16.05
CA MET A 309 19.81 -10.53 -16.37
C MET A 309 18.41 -11.10 -16.08
N LYS A 310 18.17 -12.41 -16.23
CA LYS A 310 16.84 -12.98 -15.97
C LYS A 310 16.47 -12.93 -14.50
N PHE A 311 17.44 -13.19 -13.61
CA PHE A 311 17.30 -12.95 -12.18
C PHE A 311 17.04 -11.46 -11.88
N ALA A 312 17.81 -10.58 -12.54
CA ALA A 312 17.65 -9.14 -12.37
C ALA A 312 16.24 -8.65 -12.75
N LEU A 313 15.62 -9.23 -13.79
CA LEU A 313 14.26 -8.90 -14.21
C LEU A 313 13.21 -9.27 -13.16
N PHE A 314 13.34 -10.43 -12.49
CA PHE A 314 12.45 -10.79 -11.38
C PHE A 314 12.60 -9.82 -10.22
N MET A 315 13.83 -9.55 -9.77
CA MET A 315 14.04 -8.60 -8.69
C MET A 315 13.53 -7.20 -9.06
N MET A 316 13.84 -6.72 -10.27
CA MET A 316 13.34 -5.45 -10.78
C MET A 316 11.81 -5.39 -10.72
N SER A 317 11.12 -6.46 -11.14
CA SER A 317 9.65 -6.52 -11.14
C SER A 317 9.05 -6.41 -9.73
N GLU A 318 9.69 -6.97 -8.70
CA GLU A 318 9.21 -6.84 -7.31
C GLU A 318 9.39 -5.42 -6.79
N TYR A 319 10.52 -4.78 -7.08
CA TYR A 319 10.76 -3.38 -6.72
C TYR A 319 9.85 -2.42 -7.48
N LEU A 320 9.60 -2.67 -8.76
CA LEU A 320 8.61 -1.93 -9.55
C LEU A 320 7.20 -2.17 -9.00
N GLY A 321 6.90 -3.40 -8.58
CA GLY A 321 5.68 -3.75 -7.87
C GLY A 321 5.47 -2.91 -6.63
N MET A 322 6.49 -2.71 -5.79
CA MET A 322 6.41 -1.80 -4.62
C MET A 322 6.04 -0.37 -5.00
N ILE A 323 6.63 0.16 -6.07
CA ILE A 323 6.33 1.51 -6.56
C ILE A 323 4.89 1.57 -7.07
N ALA A 324 4.49 0.63 -7.93
CA ALA A 324 3.15 0.55 -8.51
C ALA A 324 2.06 0.45 -7.45
N ILE A 325 2.27 -0.40 -6.46
CA ILE A 325 1.34 -0.62 -5.36
C ILE A 325 1.21 0.61 -4.48
N SER A 326 2.33 1.27 -4.17
CA SER A 326 2.31 2.52 -3.41
C SER A 326 1.54 3.62 -4.16
N ILE A 327 1.71 3.68 -5.49
CA ILE A 327 0.97 4.60 -6.35
C ILE A 327 -0.53 4.27 -6.33
N ILE A 328 -0.91 2.99 -6.46
CA ILE A 328 -2.32 2.56 -6.42
C ILE A 328 -2.98 2.92 -5.08
N VAL A 329 -2.34 2.60 -3.96
CA VAL A 329 -2.88 2.96 -2.63
C VAL A 329 -2.99 4.47 -2.47
N SER A 330 -1.96 5.20 -2.89
CA SER A 330 -1.98 6.67 -2.83
C SER A 330 -3.15 7.23 -3.63
N THR A 331 -3.37 6.72 -4.84
CA THR A 331 -4.41 7.15 -5.78
C THR A 331 -5.81 6.80 -5.32
N LEU A 332 -6.01 5.61 -4.75
CA LEU A 332 -7.34 5.16 -4.33
C LEU A 332 -7.76 5.72 -2.97
N PHE A 333 -6.86 5.85 -1.99
CA PHE A 333 -7.24 6.15 -0.61
C PHE A 333 -6.64 7.43 -0.03
N PHE A 334 -5.48 7.88 -0.52
CA PHE A 334 -4.78 9.06 0.01
C PHE A 334 -4.83 10.27 -0.93
N GLY A 335 -5.75 10.33 -1.89
CA GLY A 335 -5.93 11.51 -2.74
C GLY A 335 -4.94 11.66 -3.89
N GLY A 336 -4.23 10.60 -4.29
CA GLY A 336 -3.32 10.60 -5.45
C GLY A 336 -2.31 11.74 -5.40
N TYR A 337 -2.33 12.59 -6.43
CA TYR A 337 -1.48 13.77 -6.54
C TYR A 337 -1.95 14.98 -5.71
N ASN A 338 -3.17 14.97 -5.16
CA ASN A 338 -3.69 16.08 -4.34
C ASN A 338 -3.02 16.10 -2.97
N ASP A 339 -2.54 17.25 -2.52
CA ASP A 339 -1.87 17.44 -1.24
C ASP A 339 -2.84 17.46 -0.04
N GLY A 340 -4.14 17.62 -0.29
CA GLY A 340 -5.18 17.69 0.75
C GLY A 340 -5.42 19.10 1.32
N PHE A 341 -4.50 20.04 1.05
CA PHE A 341 -4.62 21.45 1.44
C PHE A 341 -4.99 22.37 0.25
N GLY A 342 -5.11 21.80 -0.96
CA GLY A 342 -5.48 22.54 -2.17
C GLY A 342 -4.29 23.27 -2.83
N LEU A 343 -3.06 23.09 -2.35
CA LEU A 343 -1.88 23.76 -2.93
C LEU A 343 -1.61 23.28 -4.36
N VAL A 344 -1.95 22.03 -4.68
CA VAL A 344 -1.72 21.46 -6.01
C VAL A 344 -2.63 22.09 -7.07
N GLN A 345 -3.82 22.58 -6.67
CA GLN A 345 -4.71 23.30 -7.59
C GLN A 345 -4.14 24.65 -7.99
N ASN A 346 -3.43 25.32 -7.07
CA ASN A 346 -2.77 26.60 -7.32
C ASN A 346 -1.38 26.42 -7.99
N LEU A 347 -0.73 25.28 -7.76
CA LEU A 347 0.59 24.93 -8.30
C LEU A 347 0.56 23.54 -8.96
N PRO A 348 0.14 23.43 -10.23
CA PRO A 348 0.06 22.16 -10.95
C PRO A 348 1.37 21.35 -10.94
N ILE A 349 2.52 22.03 -10.96
CA ILE A 349 3.85 21.39 -10.96
C ILE A 349 4.18 20.66 -9.65
N LEU A 350 3.45 20.95 -8.57
CA LEU A 350 3.62 20.32 -7.26
C LEU A 350 2.98 18.91 -7.22
N GLY A 351 2.03 18.61 -8.11
CA GLY A 351 1.30 17.33 -8.14
C GLY A 351 2.22 16.10 -8.18
N PRO A 352 3.13 15.99 -9.18
CA PRO A 352 4.07 14.87 -9.25
C PRO A 352 4.97 14.75 -8.03
N VAL A 353 5.40 15.87 -7.44
CA VAL A 353 6.28 15.89 -6.27
C VAL A 353 5.56 15.36 -5.03
N VAL A 354 4.30 15.75 -4.84
CA VAL A 354 3.44 15.26 -3.75
C VAL A 354 3.20 13.77 -3.88
N LEU A 355 2.88 13.29 -5.10
CA LEU A 355 2.69 11.87 -5.34
C LEU A 355 3.96 11.07 -5.04
N ILE A 356 5.13 11.52 -5.51
CA ILE A 356 6.43 10.89 -5.20
C ILE A 356 6.67 10.88 -3.69
N GLY A 357 6.39 11.97 -2.99
CA GLY A 357 6.53 12.05 -1.53
C GLY A 357 5.67 11.02 -0.79
N LYS A 358 4.40 10.86 -1.19
CA LYS A 358 3.49 9.84 -0.64
C LYS A 358 3.98 8.43 -0.94
N VAL A 359 4.41 8.18 -2.18
CA VAL A 359 4.96 6.88 -2.61
C VAL A 359 6.18 6.51 -1.78
N VAL A 360 7.12 7.43 -1.57
CA VAL A 360 8.30 7.19 -0.73
C VAL A 360 7.90 6.91 0.72
N LEU A 361 6.92 7.64 1.27
CA LEU A 361 6.42 7.38 2.63
C LEU A 361 5.82 5.97 2.75
N LEU A 362 4.98 5.57 1.78
CA LEU A 362 4.39 4.23 1.74
C LEU A 362 5.45 3.14 1.60
N ILE A 363 6.46 3.35 0.74
CA ILE A 363 7.60 2.43 0.60
C ILE A 363 8.39 2.32 1.91
N ILE A 364 8.67 3.43 2.61
CA ILE A 364 9.32 3.40 3.93
C ILE A 364 8.45 2.61 4.92
N GLY A 365 7.12 2.78 4.88
CA GLY A 365 6.18 1.98 5.65
C GLY A 365 6.31 0.47 5.38
N MET A 366 6.35 0.07 4.12
CA MET A 366 6.54 -1.34 3.74
C MET A 366 7.90 -1.89 4.20
N ILE A 367 8.98 -1.12 4.05
CA ILE A 367 10.32 -1.51 4.52
C ILE A 367 10.34 -1.64 6.05
N TRP A 368 9.65 -0.74 6.75
CA TRP A 368 9.54 -0.79 8.20
C TRP A 368 8.80 -2.03 8.68
N VAL A 369 7.70 -2.39 8.01
CA VAL A 369 6.98 -3.65 8.24
C VAL A 369 7.91 -4.85 8.05
N ARG A 370 8.69 -4.89 6.96
CA ARG A 370 9.67 -5.94 6.70
C ARG A 370 10.72 -6.07 7.82
N ALA A 371 11.19 -4.94 8.34
CA ALA A 371 12.24 -4.92 9.35
C ALA A 371 11.75 -5.28 10.77
N THR A 372 10.45 -5.16 11.04
CA THR A 372 9.87 -5.34 12.38
C THR A 372 9.08 -6.63 12.56
N LEU A 373 8.32 -7.04 11.54
CA LEU A 373 7.44 -8.19 11.68
C LEU A 373 8.17 -9.51 11.43
N PRO A 374 7.95 -10.53 12.29
CA PRO A 374 8.47 -11.86 12.05
C PRO A 374 7.71 -12.53 10.91
N ARG A 375 8.35 -13.53 10.31
CA ARG A 375 7.77 -14.31 9.22
C ARG A 375 6.62 -15.20 9.73
N ILE A 376 5.53 -15.26 8.98
CA ILE A 376 4.35 -16.06 9.32
C ILE A 376 4.36 -17.36 8.50
N ARG A 377 3.99 -18.49 9.12
CA ARG A 377 3.84 -19.78 8.42
C ARG A 377 2.70 -19.73 7.39
N TYR A 378 2.90 -20.41 6.24
CA TYR A 378 1.94 -20.49 5.13
C TYR A 378 0.49 -20.75 5.57
N ASP A 379 0.24 -21.75 6.43
CA ASP A 379 -1.11 -22.10 6.87
C ASP A 379 -1.83 -20.96 7.61
N ARG A 380 -1.09 -20.19 8.42
CA ARG A 380 -1.63 -19.05 9.16
C ARG A 380 -1.88 -17.86 8.26
N LEU A 381 -1.02 -17.67 7.26
CA LEU A 381 -1.17 -16.62 6.25
C LEU A 381 -2.36 -16.89 5.34
N MET A 382 -2.59 -18.13 4.92
CA MET A 382 -3.77 -18.51 4.15
C MET A 382 -5.06 -18.36 4.97
N ALA A 383 -5.02 -18.74 6.25
CA ALA A 383 -6.11 -18.48 7.18
C ALA A 383 -6.40 -16.98 7.31
N LEU A 384 -5.38 -16.13 7.44
CA LEU A 384 -5.57 -14.67 7.50
C LEU A 384 -6.32 -14.13 6.27
N GLY A 385 -5.95 -14.56 5.06
CA GLY A 385 -6.66 -14.15 3.84
C GLY A 385 -8.12 -14.58 3.83
N TRP A 386 -8.38 -15.89 3.96
CA TRP A 386 -9.71 -16.47 3.76
C TRP A 386 -10.68 -16.29 4.91
N LYS A 387 -10.19 -16.43 6.14
CA LYS A 387 -11.04 -16.44 7.34
C LYS A 387 -11.27 -15.05 7.91
N ILE A 388 -10.36 -14.13 7.61
CA ILE A 388 -10.29 -12.83 8.25
C ILE A 388 -10.43 -11.70 7.24
N LEU A 389 -9.52 -11.57 6.28
CA LEU A 389 -9.52 -10.42 5.36
C LEU A 389 -10.72 -10.44 4.41
N LEU A 390 -11.08 -11.61 3.87
CA LEU A 390 -12.18 -11.74 2.93
C LEU A 390 -13.55 -11.36 3.54
N PRO A 391 -13.98 -11.93 4.69
CA PRO A 391 -15.23 -11.51 5.33
C PRO A 391 -15.22 -10.02 5.72
N LEU A 392 -14.07 -9.52 6.17
CA LEU A 392 -13.91 -8.13 6.58
C LEU A 392 -14.02 -7.16 5.38
N ALA A 393 -13.47 -7.55 4.23
CA ALA A 393 -13.60 -6.79 2.99
C ALA A 393 -15.06 -6.72 2.53
N LEU A 394 -15.81 -7.83 2.64
CA LEU A 394 -17.24 -7.83 2.38
C LEU A 394 -17.99 -6.87 3.31
N VAL A 395 -17.72 -6.91 4.63
CA VAL A 395 -18.33 -5.96 5.57
C VAL A 395 -18.00 -4.51 5.20
N ALA A 396 -16.77 -4.23 4.80
CA ALA A 396 -16.35 -2.90 4.38
C ALA A 396 -17.15 -2.41 3.15
N VAL A 397 -17.33 -3.27 2.14
CA VAL A 397 -18.11 -2.97 0.93
C VAL A 397 -19.59 -2.80 1.24
N PHE A 398 -20.20 -3.73 1.98
CA PHE A 398 -21.61 -3.65 2.38
C PHE A 398 -21.90 -2.38 3.17
N TRP A 399 -21.02 -2.04 4.12
CA TRP A 399 -21.18 -0.81 4.88
C TRP A 399 -21.10 0.43 3.99
N THR A 400 -20.14 0.48 3.06
CA THR A 400 -20.05 1.60 2.13
C THR A 400 -21.29 1.72 1.25
N ALA A 401 -21.84 0.62 0.77
CA ALA A 401 -23.08 0.63 0.00
C ALA A 401 -24.26 1.21 0.81
N ILE A 402 -24.39 0.82 2.08
CA ILE A 402 -25.41 1.39 2.98
C ILE A 402 -25.18 2.89 3.18
N SER A 403 -23.94 3.32 3.39
CA SER A 403 -23.62 4.73 3.61
C SER A 403 -23.97 5.60 2.39
N VAL A 404 -23.70 5.12 1.17
CA VAL A 404 -24.04 5.80 -0.08
C VAL A 404 -25.55 5.85 -0.26
N MET A 405 -26.25 4.72 -0.07
CA MET A 405 -27.71 4.65 -0.20
C MET A 405 -28.43 5.60 0.77
N VAL A 406 -27.98 5.69 2.02
CA VAL A 406 -28.55 6.62 3.02
C VAL A 406 -28.25 8.07 2.64
N GLY A 407 -27.05 8.35 2.11
CA GLY A 407 -26.68 9.66 1.57
C GLY A 407 -27.62 10.11 0.45
N ASP A 408 -27.86 9.23 -0.51
CA ASP A 408 -28.73 9.49 -1.67
C ASP A 408 -30.20 9.64 -1.25
N ALA A 409 -30.69 8.78 -0.36
CA ALA A 409 -32.09 8.82 0.11
C ALA A 409 -32.42 10.10 0.87
N LEU A 410 -31.45 10.68 1.57
CA LEU A 410 -31.62 11.92 2.34
C LEU A 410 -31.25 13.18 1.53
N GLY A 411 -30.65 13.04 0.34
CA GLY A 411 -30.24 14.16 -0.51
C GLY A 411 -29.22 15.11 0.15
N ASN A 412 -28.54 14.67 1.21
CA ASN A 412 -27.61 15.49 1.98
C ASN A 412 -26.23 14.81 2.05
N PRO A 413 -25.18 15.41 1.46
CA PRO A 413 -23.81 14.90 1.55
C PRO A 413 -23.31 14.69 3.00
N ALA A 414 -23.86 15.44 3.96
CA ALA A 414 -23.53 15.27 5.37
C ALA A 414 -24.07 13.93 5.93
N ALA A 415 -25.16 13.39 5.40
CA ALA A 415 -25.73 12.11 5.86
C ALA A 415 -24.79 10.94 5.54
N TYR A 416 -24.18 10.95 4.36
CA TYR A 416 -23.10 10.02 4.00
C TYR A 416 -21.93 10.13 4.99
N GLY A 417 -21.46 11.35 5.25
CA GLY A 417 -20.35 11.61 6.17
C GLY A 417 -20.63 11.16 7.61
N VAL A 418 -21.88 11.30 8.09
CA VAL A 418 -22.28 10.83 9.43
C VAL A 418 -22.26 9.30 9.52
N VAL A 419 -22.82 8.59 8.53
CA VAL A 419 -22.84 7.11 8.52
C VAL A 419 -21.42 6.54 8.35
N ALA A 420 -20.60 7.15 7.50
CA ALA A 420 -19.18 6.81 7.37
C ALA A 420 -18.43 7.11 8.69
N GLY A 421 -18.73 8.22 9.35
CA GLY A 421 -18.15 8.59 10.65
C GLY A 421 -18.52 7.60 11.77
N ILE A 422 -19.77 7.12 11.81
CA ILE A 422 -20.21 6.09 12.78
C ILE A 422 -19.38 4.81 12.58
N PHE A 423 -19.16 4.40 11.32
CA PHE A 423 -18.35 3.23 11.01
C PHE A 423 -16.89 3.39 11.41
N PHE A 424 -16.31 4.54 11.09
CA PHE A 424 -14.96 4.89 11.49
C PHE A 424 -14.80 4.78 13.01
N VAL A 425 -15.75 5.33 13.78
CA VAL A 425 -15.74 5.26 15.24
C VAL A 425 -15.98 3.82 15.73
N ALA A 426 -16.88 3.06 15.13
CA ALA A 426 -17.14 1.67 15.48
C ALA A 426 -15.89 0.79 15.28
N ILE A 427 -15.15 1.01 14.18
CA ILE A 427 -13.87 0.36 13.89
C ILE A 427 -12.83 0.75 14.94
N LEU A 428 -12.69 2.04 15.26
CA LEU A 428 -11.72 2.50 16.25
C LEU A 428 -12.02 1.95 17.66
N ILE A 429 -13.29 1.93 18.07
CA ILE A 429 -13.72 1.37 19.35
C ILE A 429 -13.50 -0.14 19.34
N GLY A 430 -13.87 -0.83 18.26
CA GLY A 430 -13.61 -2.26 18.08
C GLY A 430 -12.12 -2.58 18.25
N GLY A 431 -11.26 -1.88 17.51
CA GLY A 431 -9.80 -2.05 17.63
C GLY A 431 -9.25 -1.77 19.03
N TYR A 432 -9.76 -0.73 19.69
CA TYR A 432 -9.36 -0.39 21.06
C TYR A 432 -9.77 -1.46 22.09
N LEU A 433 -11.00 -1.97 22.00
CA LEU A 433 -11.51 -3.01 22.92
C LEU A 433 -10.73 -4.32 22.78
N VAL A 434 -10.27 -4.63 21.57
CA VAL A 434 -9.50 -5.84 21.28
C VAL A 434 -8.12 -5.78 21.87
N LEU A 435 -7.45 -4.63 21.72
CA LEU A 435 -6.14 -4.40 22.33
C LEU A 435 -6.18 -4.46 23.85
N ARG A 436 -7.32 -4.08 24.45
CA ARG A 436 -7.53 -4.22 25.89
C ARG A 436 -7.58 -5.69 26.30
N GLN A 437 -8.23 -6.56 25.51
CA GLN A 437 -8.29 -7.99 25.80
C GLN A 437 -6.95 -8.70 25.57
N SER A 438 -6.13 -8.25 24.62
CA SER A 438 -4.79 -8.82 24.40
C SER A 438 -3.76 -8.39 25.46
N GLY A 439 -4.08 -7.40 26.29
CA GLY A 439 -3.28 -6.98 27.44
C GLY A 439 -3.45 -7.87 28.69
N ASP A 440 -4.49 -8.71 28.74
CA ASP A 440 -4.70 -9.65 29.85
C ASP A 440 -3.90 -10.94 29.60
N LEU A 441 -2.58 -10.83 29.64
CA LEU A 441 -1.71 -12.01 29.77
C LEU A 441 -2.01 -12.70 31.11
N ALA A 442 -2.07 -14.03 31.07
CA ALA A 442 -2.42 -14.90 32.19
C ALA A 442 -1.79 -14.45 33.52
N PRO A 443 -2.51 -14.53 34.66
CA PRO A 443 -1.97 -14.16 35.97
C PRO A 443 -0.80 -15.10 36.30
N GLY A 444 0.43 -14.62 36.12
CA GLY A 444 1.66 -15.36 36.47
C GLY A 444 2.78 -15.43 35.43
N ALA A 445 2.65 -14.85 34.23
CA ALA A 445 3.80 -14.74 33.33
C ALA A 445 4.80 -13.70 33.89
N PRO A 446 6.11 -14.01 34.01
CA PRO A 446 7.10 -13.04 34.47
C PRO A 446 7.10 -11.86 33.51
N THR A 447 6.63 -10.73 34.01
CA THR A 447 6.52 -9.53 33.22
C THR A 447 7.92 -9.02 32.93
N MET A 448 8.29 -8.90 31.66
CA MET A 448 9.33 -7.96 31.22
C MET A 448 8.81 -6.52 31.42
N GLU A 449 8.30 -6.19 32.61
CA GLU A 449 7.58 -4.94 32.89
C GLU A 449 8.52 -3.75 33.07
N ASP A 450 9.81 -3.99 33.32
CA ASP A 450 10.74 -2.95 33.80
C ASP A 450 12.03 -2.83 32.97
N ASP A 451 11.97 -3.04 31.65
CA ASP A 451 13.05 -2.57 30.77
C ASP A 451 12.68 -1.25 30.07
N PRO A 452 13.15 -0.08 30.55
CA PRO A 452 12.88 1.22 29.95
C PRO A 452 13.59 1.40 28.60
N ILE A 453 14.42 0.44 28.15
CA ILE A 453 15.14 0.51 26.87
C ILE A 453 14.23 0.15 25.69
N ILE A 454 13.18 -0.65 25.90
CA ILE A 454 12.37 -1.23 24.81
C ILE A 454 10.96 -0.61 24.72
N THR A 455 10.43 -0.01 25.79
CA THR A 455 9.15 0.70 25.71
C THR A 455 9.33 2.20 25.84
N GLY A 456 9.27 2.87 24.68
CA GLY A 456 9.01 4.31 24.63
C GLY A 456 7.73 4.65 25.42
N GLU A 457 7.66 5.88 25.90
CA GLU A 457 6.64 6.41 26.80
C GLU A 457 5.23 5.87 26.49
N ARG A 458 4.65 5.05 27.40
CA ARG A 458 3.32 4.39 27.27
C ARG A 458 2.13 5.36 27.07
N ARG A 459 2.37 6.68 27.01
CA ARG A 459 1.37 7.73 26.77
C ARG A 459 1.78 8.71 25.66
N GLY A 460 2.89 8.44 24.99
CA GLY A 460 3.38 9.27 23.88
C GLY A 460 2.54 9.07 22.62
N ILE A 461 2.57 10.06 21.73
CA ILE A 461 1.87 10.03 20.43
C ILE A 461 2.29 8.81 19.59
N ALA A 462 3.56 8.39 19.69
CA ALA A 462 4.07 7.20 19.02
C ALA A 462 3.44 5.90 19.55
N TRP A 463 3.19 5.79 20.86
CA TRP A 463 2.54 4.62 21.45
C TRP A 463 1.05 4.58 21.09
N VAL A 464 0.37 5.74 21.09
CA VAL A 464 -1.01 5.86 20.60
C VAL A 464 -1.08 5.51 19.11
N GLY A 465 -0.14 5.99 18.29
CA GLY A 465 -0.04 5.63 16.88
C GLY A 465 0.17 4.13 16.68
N LEU A 466 1.06 3.51 17.46
CA LEU A 466 1.30 2.07 17.45
C LEU A 466 0.07 1.27 17.89
N GLN A 467 -0.69 1.78 18.86
CA GLN A 467 -1.96 1.18 19.27
C GLN A 467 -3.06 1.34 18.22
N VAL A 468 -3.16 2.48 17.54
CA VAL A 468 -4.15 2.65 16.46
C VAL A 468 -3.81 1.72 15.30
N LEU A 469 -2.54 1.66 14.88
CA LEU A 469 -2.07 0.73 13.85
C LEU A 469 -2.25 -0.73 14.26
N GLY A 470 -1.82 -1.09 15.47
CA GLY A 470 -2.00 -2.43 16.04
C GLY A 470 -3.47 -2.80 16.19
N GLY A 471 -4.33 -1.83 16.50
CA GLY A 471 -5.79 -1.99 16.59
C GLY A 471 -6.41 -2.27 15.23
N LEU A 472 -6.05 -1.49 14.21
CA LEU A 472 -6.46 -1.74 12.82
C LEU A 472 -6.01 -3.13 12.33
N ILE A 473 -4.82 -3.57 12.72
CA ILE A 473 -4.30 -4.91 12.42
C ILE A 473 -5.00 -6.00 13.25
N ALA A 474 -5.42 -5.71 14.48
CA ALA A 474 -6.04 -6.66 15.41
C ALA A 474 -7.56 -6.86 15.19
N ILE A 475 -8.26 -5.87 14.63
CA ILE A 475 -9.68 -5.95 14.24
C ILE A 475 -9.98 -7.21 13.43
N PRO A 476 -9.22 -7.53 12.37
CA PRO A 476 -9.39 -8.76 11.62
C PRO A 476 -9.40 -10.04 12.50
N PHE A 477 -8.47 -10.14 13.46
CA PHE A 477 -8.37 -11.30 14.37
C PHE A 477 -9.48 -11.34 15.43
N SER A 478 -9.95 -10.19 15.90
CA SER A 478 -11.06 -10.14 16.85
C SER A 478 -12.38 -10.53 16.23
N LEU A 479 -12.65 -10.09 15.00
CA LEU A 479 -13.89 -10.44 14.33
C LEU A 479 -13.95 -11.94 14.08
N TRP A 480 -12.81 -12.58 13.79
CA TRP A 480 -12.70 -14.03 13.73
C TRP A 480 -12.99 -14.73 15.07
N ASN A 481 -12.42 -14.23 16.17
CA ASN A 481 -12.70 -14.81 17.49
C ASN A 481 -14.16 -14.59 17.91
N PHE A 482 -14.76 -13.47 17.51
CA PHE A 482 -16.17 -13.19 17.75
C PHE A 482 -17.08 -14.09 16.91
N THR A 483 -16.78 -14.31 15.63
CA THR A 483 -17.57 -15.21 14.78
C THR A 483 -17.49 -16.66 15.24
N LEU A 484 -16.31 -17.13 15.68
CA LEU A 484 -16.17 -18.45 16.29
C LEU A 484 -17.04 -18.57 17.55
N ARG A 485 -16.96 -17.62 18.48
CA ARG A 485 -17.80 -17.62 19.69
C ARG A 485 -19.29 -17.55 19.37
N ALA A 486 -19.68 -16.78 18.36
CA ALA A 486 -21.06 -16.69 17.91
C ALA A 486 -21.55 -18.02 17.32
N LEU A 487 -20.72 -18.69 16.51
CA LEU A 487 -21.01 -20.01 15.95
C LEU A 487 -21.08 -21.09 17.04
N ASP A 488 -20.17 -21.06 18.01
CA ASP A 488 -20.18 -21.98 19.15
C ASP A 488 -21.42 -21.79 20.03
N ASN A 489 -21.84 -20.54 20.25
CA ASN A 489 -23.08 -20.24 20.98
C ASN A 489 -24.33 -20.67 20.19
N LEU A 490 -24.33 -20.59 18.86
CA LEU A 490 -25.41 -21.09 18.02
C LEU A 490 -25.43 -22.62 17.97
N ALA A 491 -24.26 -23.27 17.96
CA ALA A 491 -24.13 -24.72 18.05
C ALA A 491 -24.61 -25.25 19.41
N ALA A 492 -24.35 -24.52 20.49
CA ALA A 492 -24.85 -24.84 21.83
C ALA A 492 -26.38 -24.65 22.00
N LEU A 493 -27.04 -23.96 21.07
CA LEU A 493 -28.50 -23.80 21.02
C LEU A 493 -29.17 -24.86 20.14
N ALA A 494 -28.41 -25.67 19.40
CA ALA A 494 -28.94 -26.81 18.67
C ALA A 494 -29.27 -27.94 19.66
N PRO A 495 -30.48 -28.52 19.64
CA PRO A 495 -30.80 -29.68 20.48
C PRO A 495 -29.89 -30.85 20.12
N GLU A 496 -29.15 -31.39 21.10
CA GLU A 496 -28.38 -32.62 20.91
C GLU A 496 -29.31 -33.78 20.50
N GLU A 497 -29.13 -34.29 19.28
CA GLU A 497 -29.71 -35.55 18.86
C GLU A 497 -28.97 -36.69 19.58
N LYS A 498 -29.59 -37.25 20.62
CA LYS A 498 -29.08 -38.43 21.34
C LYS A 498 -28.87 -39.58 20.35
N LYS A 499 -27.61 -39.90 20.05
CA LYS A 499 -27.25 -41.22 19.50
C LYS A 499 -27.22 -42.24 20.62
N ASP A 500 -28.23 -43.10 20.64
CA ASP A 500 -28.25 -44.32 21.45
C ASP A 500 -27.20 -45.31 20.90
N GLU A 501 -26.01 -45.34 21.51
CA GLU A 501 -25.11 -46.48 21.39
C GLU A 501 -25.37 -47.43 22.55
N SER A 502 -26.31 -48.37 22.35
CA SER A 502 -26.35 -49.60 23.12
C SER A 502 -26.56 -50.80 22.20
N LYS A 503 -25.74 -51.82 22.42
CA LYS A 503 -25.73 -53.17 21.81
C LYS A 503 -24.94 -53.33 20.51
N THR A 504 -23.69 -53.74 20.64
CA THR A 504 -23.21 -55.01 20.04
C THR A 504 -21.81 -55.36 20.59
N GLU A 505 -21.80 -56.01 21.75
CA GLU A 505 -20.68 -56.86 22.15
C GLU A 505 -21.28 -58.18 22.65
N GLN A 506 -21.21 -59.22 21.81
CA GLN A 506 -21.20 -60.65 22.17
C GLN A 506 -21.36 -61.50 20.89
N THR A 507 -20.25 -62.04 20.37
CA THR A 507 -20.02 -63.49 20.15
C THR A 507 -18.72 -63.72 19.35
N ALA A 508 -17.69 -64.16 20.10
CA ALA A 508 -16.67 -65.21 19.88
C ALA A 508 -16.36 -65.78 18.47
N PRO A 509 -15.18 -66.42 18.27
CA PRO A 509 -14.17 -66.84 19.27
C PRO A 509 -12.81 -66.14 19.17
#